data_AF-A0A9E0DFZ1-F1
#
_entry.id   AF-A0A9E0DFZ1-F1
#
_cell.length_a   1.000
_cell.length_b   1.000
_cell.length_c   1.000
_cell.angle_alpha   90.00
_cell.angle_beta   90.00
_cell.angle_gamma   90.00
#
_symmetry.space_group_name_H-M   'P 1'
#
loop_
_entity.id
_entity.type
_entity.pdbx_description
1 polymer ?
#
loop_
_entity_poly.entity_id
_entity_poly.type
_entity_poly.pdbx_seq_one_letter_code
_entity_poly.pdbx_strand_id
1 'polypeptide(L)' 'MTGNTTSTAAAPKHYLVTGGAGFLGINMVRHLLDRGHKVTSLDIAP' A
#
# COMPACT_ATOMS: atom_id res chain seq x y z
N MET A 1 -20.09 -29.16 -11.32
CA MET A 1 -19.93 -27.82 -10.71
C MET A 1 -18.47 -27.60 -10.38
N THR A 2 -17.67 -27.01 -11.28
CA THR A 2 -16.27 -26.66 -11.01
C THR A 2 -16.08 -25.20 -11.39
N GLY A 3 -16.20 -24.30 -10.42
CA GLY A 3 -15.98 -22.87 -10.60
C GLY A 3 -14.48 -22.57 -10.69
N ASN A 4 -14.05 -22.00 -11.81
CA ASN A 4 -12.71 -21.43 -11.96
C ASN A 4 -12.57 -20.21 -11.05
N THR A 5 -11.88 -20.35 -9.91
CA THR A 5 -11.53 -19.24 -9.01
C THR A 5 -10.09 -18.83 -9.26
N THR A 6 -9.81 -18.24 -10.43
CA THR A 6 -8.54 -17.53 -10.63
C THR A 6 -8.62 -16.23 -9.83
N SER A 7 -8.13 -16.24 -8.59
CA SER A 7 -7.93 -15.00 -7.83
C SER A 7 -6.82 -14.20 -8.52
N THR A 8 -7.19 -13.20 -9.33
CA THR A 8 -6.25 -12.25 -9.91
C THR A 8 -5.68 -11.42 -8.76
N ALA A 9 -4.52 -11.83 -8.23
CA ALA A 9 -3.75 -10.99 -7.33
C ALA A 9 -3.55 -9.64 -8.03
N ALA A 10 -4.03 -8.55 -7.41
CA ALA A 10 -3.95 -7.24 -8.02
C ALA A 10 -2.48 -6.85 -8.26
N ALA A 11 -2.18 -6.35 -9.45
CA ALA A 11 -0.83 -5.91 -9.79
C ALA A 11 -0.33 -4.81 -8.83
N PRO A 12 0.99 -4.74 -8.55
CA PRO A 12 1.60 -3.66 -7.78
C PRO A 12 1.19 -2.27 -8.28
N LYS A 13 0.82 -1.37 -7.36
CA LYS A 13 0.49 0.03 -7.64
C LYS A 13 1.48 0.97 -6.97
N HIS A 14 1.40 2.26 -7.30
CA HIS A 14 2.15 3.32 -6.63
C HIS A 14 1.17 4.26 -5.90
N TYR A 15 1.35 4.42 -4.59
CA TYR A 15 0.50 5.25 -3.72
C TYR A 15 1.24 6.52 -3.27
N LEU A 16 0.51 7.63 -3.19
CA LEU A 16 0.92 8.80 -2.42
C LEU A 16 0.23 8.73 -1.05
N VAL A 17 1.01 8.82 0.02
CA VAL A 17 0.51 8.86 1.39
C VAL A 17 0.86 10.22 1.99
N THR A 18 -0.15 10.99 2.39
CA THR A 18 0.03 12.24 3.14
C THR A 18 0.04 11.96 4.64
N GLY A 19 0.79 12.73 5.42
CA GLY A 19 0.92 12.48 6.87
C GLY A 19 1.62 11.16 7.19
N GLY A 20 2.52 10.70 6.30
CA GLY A 20 3.14 9.38 6.35
C GLY A 20 4.12 9.17 7.51
N ALA A 21 4.56 10.23 8.20
CA ALA A 21 5.38 10.13 9.42
C ALA A 21 4.52 9.99 10.70
N GLY A 22 3.22 10.28 10.64
CA GLY A 22 2.30 10.12 11.76
C GLY A 22 2.00 8.65 12.10
N PHE A 23 1.29 8.40 13.20
CA PHE A 23 1.00 7.03 13.69
C PHE A 23 0.30 6.14 12.66
N LEU A 24 -0.81 6.59 12.07
CA LEU A 24 -1.51 5.81 11.04
C LEU A 24 -0.72 5.78 9.73
N GLY A 25 -0.16 6.92 9.34
CA GLY A 25 0.58 7.07 8.08
C GLY A 25 1.71 6.05 7.96
N ILE A 26 2.56 5.94 8.97
CA ILE A 26 3.72 5.04 8.91
C ILE A 26 3.30 3.57 8.86
N ASN A 27 2.21 3.21 9.53
CA ASN A 27 1.68 1.85 9.50
C ASN A 27 1.03 1.53 8.15
N MET A 28 0.39 2.50 7.51
CA MET A 28 -0.15 2.33 6.16
C MET A 28 0.96 2.20 5.11
N VAL A 29 2.03 2.99 5.22
CA VAL A 29 3.22 2.86 4.36
C VAL A 29 3.79 1.44 4.45
N ARG A 30 4.04 0.93 5.67
CA ARG A 30 4.50 -0.44 5.88
C ARG A 30 3.56 -1.48 5.28
N HIS A 31 2.26 -1.35 5.57
CA HIS A 31 1.24 -2.26 5.06
C HIS A 31 1.20 -2.34 3.51
N LEU A 32 1.38 -1.21 2.83
CA LEU A 32 1.40 -1.14 1.36
C LEU A 32 2.70 -1.72 0.79
N LEU A 33 3.84 -1.42 1.42
CA LEU A 33 5.14 -1.99 1.03
C LEU A 33 5.15 -3.52 1.19
N ASP A 34 4.60 -4.05 2.28
CA ASP A 34 4.48 -5.50 2.53
C ASP A 34 3.64 -6.23 1.46
N ARG A 35 2.76 -5.51 0.75
CA ARG A 35 1.95 -6.01 -0.38
C ARG A 35 2.62 -5.82 -1.74
N GLY A 36 3.88 -5.37 -1.75
CA GLY A 36 4.65 -5.14 -2.97
C GLY A 36 4.29 -3.86 -3.69
N HIS A 37 3.54 -2.95 -3.07
CA HIS A 37 3.24 -1.65 -3.65
C HIS A 37 4.42 -0.68 -3.49
N LYS A 38 4.51 0.29 -4.39
CA LYS A 38 5.40 1.44 -4.25
C LYS A 38 4.69 2.54 -3.47
N VAL A 39 5.41 3.30 -2.67
CA VAL A 39 4.85 4.39 -1.86
C VAL A 39 5.73 5.62 -1.95
N THR A 40 5.12 6.78 -2.19
CA THR A 40 5.71 8.10 -1.93
C THR A 40 5.03 8.66 -0.68
N SER A 41 5.81 8.97 0.35
CA SER A 41 5.31 9.62 1.56
C SER A 41 5.52 11.13 1.46
N LEU A 42 4.48 11.91 1.74
CA LEU A 42 4.53 13.36 1.85
C LEU A 42 4.09 13.78 3.25
N ASP A 43 4.99 14.38 4.01
CA ASP A 43 4.71 14.88 5.36
C ASP A 43 5.33 16.26 5.55
N ILE A 44 4.80 17.01 6.52
CA ILE A 44 5.42 18.25 7.00
C ILE A 44 6.54 17.95 8.01
N ALA A 45 6.44 16.80 8.68
CA ALA A 45 7.53 16.29 9.49
C ALA A 45 8.71 15.86 8.59
N PRO A 46 9.95 16.15 9.00
CA PRO A 46 11.15 15.79 8.24
C PRO A 46 11.38 14.28 8.18
#